data_AF-F2C6H8-F1
#
_entry.id   AF-F2C6H8-F1
#
_cell.length_a   1.000
_cell.length_b   1.000
_cell.length_c   1.000
_cell.angle_alpha   90.00
_cell.angle_beta   90.00
_cell.angle_gamma   90.00
#
_symmetry.space_group_name_H-M   'P 1'
#
loop_
_entity.id
_entity.type
_entity.pdbx_description
1 polymer ?
#
loop_
_entity_poly.entity_id
_entity_poly.type
_entity_poly.pdbx_seq_one_letter_code
_entity_poly.pdbx_strand_id
1 'polypeptide(L)'
;MALNDEQVQQLQTRVLKIIKDHDVGEDFSLKRGGQKYVLINEVNETTQAIAVAPLNKQGQPDYSQTTIVVAGTQSPNNENNNHVIESGFNAVLARNQLTEQTKDVREFYNQSLASAKKMAGKGQEVDISNMSGFSQAGPAVAKVAAEMKVQKITNFMDWGAWNSLTKNTADYRGISDEELAYINKHLHSYSDQGKDLTSWDGHGGNIPYGKVFTVEGKHHNAGLPKIKGNRPDFEWYEKNGLFCSGMTEKQVKKIAKLKAKMYEINAATANYGLDYAKKNPDHYVLEYLKEYGDFAPEPSKQDLIAINREYIDELHASLRTSSGDKTISLREELVRTSAQTAQLQAEVYEQEIKDKLASAKSKVEAHISELSNAAYTLAHNLSSDEVEGLLSELSMSTAWNDGKEATTLASANSYMTTMTGIAGNLNKAADRIVEIDQQGAQIFEKS
;
A
#
# COMPACT_ATOMS: atom_id res chain seq x y z
N MET A 1 -3.90 -0.26 -16.63
CA MET A 1 -3.99 0.07 -15.18
C MET A 1 -2.92 1.10 -14.89
N ALA A 2 -3.19 2.18 -14.16
CA ALA A 2 -2.18 3.18 -13.82
C ALA A 2 -0.92 2.58 -13.18
N LEU A 3 0.23 3.24 -13.35
CA LEU A 3 1.48 2.85 -12.68
C LEU A 3 1.30 2.82 -11.15
N ASN A 4 1.95 1.85 -10.50
CA ASN A 4 1.95 1.75 -9.04
C ASN A 4 2.85 2.82 -8.38
N ASP A 5 2.70 3.04 -7.08
CA ASP A 5 3.41 4.13 -6.38
C ASP A 5 4.94 3.94 -6.42
N GLU A 6 5.40 2.69 -6.34
CA GLU A 6 6.82 2.35 -6.44
C GLU A 6 7.41 2.75 -7.81
N GLN A 7 6.71 2.47 -8.91
CA GLN A 7 7.11 2.88 -10.25
C GLN A 7 7.13 4.40 -10.40
N VAL A 8 6.11 5.09 -9.87
CA VAL A 8 6.04 6.56 -9.90
C VAL A 8 7.18 7.19 -9.11
N GLN A 9 7.53 6.64 -7.94
CA GLN A 9 8.68 7.11 -7.16
C GLN A 9 10.00 7.03 -7.95
N GLN A 10 10.18 5.96 -8.72
CA GLN A 10 11.40 5.80 -9.53
C GLN A 10 11.51 6.87 -10.62
N LEU A 11 10.39 7.30 -11.20
CA LEU A 11 10.33 8.43 -12.13
C LEU A 11 10.56 9.75 -11.37
N GLN A 12 9.87 9.98 -10.24
CA GLN A 12 9.92 11.21 -9.45
C GLN A 12 11.35 11.54 -8.98
N THR A 13 12.12 10.52 -8.59
CA THR A 13 13.52 10.70 -8.16
C THR A 13 14.50 11.01 -9.30
N ARG A 14 14.05 10.97 -10.56
CA ARG A 14 14.90 11.07 -11.75
C ARG A 14 14.45 12.08 -12.79
N VAL A 15 13.38 12.84 -12.55
CA VAL A 15 12.80 13.82 -13.50
C VAL A 15 13.88 14.65 -14.20
N LEU A 16 14.76 15.32 -13.45
CA LEU A 16 15.81 16.17 -14.02
C LEU A 16 16.85 15.42 -14.84
N LYS A 17 17.15 14.19 -14.44
CA LYS A 17 18.08 13.35 -15.18
C LYS A 17 17.46 12.90 -16.50
N ILE A 18 16.17 12.56 -16.49
CA ILE A 18 15.43 12.16 -17.69
C ILE A 18 15.40 13.32 -18.68
N ILE A 19 15.03 14.53 -18.23
CA ILE A 19 15.01 15.75 -19.05
C ILE A 19 16.39 16.05 -19.66
N LYS A 20 17.47 15.77 -18.92
CA LYS A 20 18.84 16.04 -19.40
C LYS A 20 19.32 15.01 -20.43
N ASP A 21 18.95 13.75 -20.24
CA ASP A 21 19.59 12.62 -20.90
C ASP A 21 18.76 12.07 -22.09
N HIS A 22 17.50 12.47 -22.26
CA HIS A 22 16.57 11.91 -23.25
C HIS A 22 15.73 12.98 -23.95
N ASP A 23 15.43 12.75 -25.23
CA ASP A 23 14.55 13.61 -26.02
C ASP A 23 13.10 13.07 -26.08
N VAL A 24 12.12 13.95 -26.33
CA VAL A 24 10.72 13.55 -26.55
C VAL A 24 10.62 12.53 -27.70
N GLY A 25 9.96 11.41 -27.43
CA GLY A 25 9.84 10.26 -28.34
C GLY A 25 10.91 9.19 -28.15
N GLU A 26 11.91 9.42 -27.31
CA GLU A 26 12.96 8.44 -27.00
C GLU A 26 12.51 7.42 -25.95
N ASP A 27 12.93 6.16 -26.16
CA ASP A 27 12.78 5.08 -25.20
C ASP A 27 13.92 5.11 -24.16
N PHE A 28 13.57 5.01 -22.88
CA PHE A 28 14.54 4.91 -21.81
C PHE A 28 14.19 3.83 -20.80
N SER A 29 15.15 3.47 -19.95
CA SER A 29 14.96 2.47 -18.89
C SER A 29 15.45 2.98 -17.54
N LEU A 30 14.72 2.62 -16.49
CA LEU A 30 15.18 2.87 -15.13
C LEU A 30 16.03 1.70 -14.66
N LYS A 31 17.20 2.01 -14.08
CA LYS A 31 18.16 0.99 -13.59
C LYS A 31 17.54 0.02 -12.58
N ARG A 32 16.51 0.46 -11.86
CA ARG A 32 15.79 -0.35 -10.85
C ARG A 32 14.46 -0.76 -11.47
N GLY A 33 14.12 -2.06 -11.40
CA GLY A 33 12.83 -2.57 -11.90
C GLY A 33 12.80 -2.97 -13.39
N GLY A 34 13.71 -2.47 -14.23
CA GLY A 34 13.82 -2.90 -15.63
C GLY A 34 12.68 -2.44 -16.55
N GLN A 35 11.69 -1.72 -16.02
CA GLN A 35 10.61 -1.13 -16.79
C GLN A 35 11.18 -0.07 -17.75
N LYS A 36 10.74 -0.16 -19.01
CA LYS A 36 11.05 0.82 -20.05
C LYS A 36 9.88 1.77 -20.26
N TYR A 37 10.19 2.97 -20.70
CA TYR A 37 9.23 4.04 -20.95
C TYR A 37 9.60 4.76 -22.24
N VAL A 38 8.62 5.34 -22.90
CA VAL A 38 8.84 6.39 -23.91
C VAL A 38 8.55 7.75 -23.28
N LEU A 39 9.39 8.73 -23.56
CA LEU A 39 9.16 10.13 -23.16
C LEU A 39 8.11 10.76 -24.07
N ILE A 40 6.98 11.20 -23.49
CA ILE A 40 5.83 11.75 -24.23
C ILE A 40 5.92 13.26 -24.35
N ASN A 41 6.32 13.93 -23.27
CA ASN A 41 6.45 15.37 -23.20
C ASN A 41 7.38 15.74 -22.05
N GLU A 42 7.98 16.92 -22.11
CA GLU A 42 8.79 17.47 -21.04
C GLU A 42 8.75 18.99 -21.01
N VAL A 43 9.03 19.56 -19.84
CA VAL A 43 9.23 21.00 -19.64
C VAL A 43 10.32 21.19 -18.61
N ASN A 44 11.20 22.17 -18.86
CA ASN A 44 12.33 22.49 -17.99
C ASN A 44 12.43 24.00 -17.77
N GLU A 45 11.37 24.59 -17.24
CA GLU A 45 11.28 26.01 -16.89
C GLU A 45 11.04 26.14 -15.38
N THR A 46 10.25 27.13 -14.94
CA THR A 46 9.79 27.26 -13.54
C THR A 46 9.05 26.01 -13.06
N THR A 47 8.34 25.36 -13.97
CA THR A 47 7.84 23.99 -13.81
C THR A 47 8.78 23.03 -14.52
N GLN A 48 9.19 21.98 -13.81
CA GLN A 48 10.00 20.90 -14.35
C GLN A 48 9.18 19.63 -14.29
N ALA A 49 8.79 19.11 -15.44
CA ALA A 49 7.90 17.95 -15.51
C ALA A 49 8.20 17.08 -16.72
N ILE A 50 7.86 15.81 -16.58
CA ILE A 50 7.87 14.83 -17.67
C ILE A 50 6.52 14.14 -17.74
N ALA A 51 6.14 13.74 -18.94
CA ALA A 51 5.06 12.79 -19.20
C ALA A 51 5.66 11.56 -19.88
N VAL A 52 5.30 10.37 -19.41
CA VAL A 52 5.88 9.11 -19.91
C VAL A 52 4.81 8.06 -20.09
N ALA A 53 4.98 7.17 -21.07
CA ALA A 53 4.15 5.98 -21.22
C ALA A 53 5.01 4.72 -21.04
N PRO A 54 4.57 3.71 -20.26
CA PRO A 54 5.31 2.47 -20.12
C PRO A 54 5.31 1.67 -21.42
N LEU A 55 6.43 1.00 -21.72
CA LEU A 55 6.51 0.05 -22.82
C LEU A 55 6.10 -1.35 -22.36
N ASN A 56 5.32 -2.05 -23.19
CA ASN A 56 5.02 -3.47 -23.00
C ASN A 56 6.21 -4.36 -23.41
N LYS A 57 6.05 -5.69 -23.31
CA LYS A 57 7.11 -6.66 -23.70
C LYS A 57 7.59 -6.52 -25.13
N GLN A 58 6.69 -6.14 -26.02
CA GLN A 58 6.94 -5.97 -27.45
C GLN A 58 7.62 -4.64 -27.75
N GLY A 59 7.92 -3.82 -26.74
CA GLY A 59 8.49 -2.49 -26.90
C GLY A 59 7.46 -1.46 -27.39
N GLN A 60 6.16 -1.77 -27.33
CA GLN A 60 5.11 -0.85 -27.75
C GLN A 60 4.65 -0.01 -26.55
N PRO A 61 4.51 1.32 -26.71
CA PRO A 61 3.98 2.18 -25.66
C PRO A 61 2.52 1.87 -25.33
N ASP A 62 2.18 1.86 -24.03
CA ASP A 62 0.81 1.84 -23.54
C ASP A 62 0.38 3.26 -23.15
N TYR A 63 -0.17 3.99 -24.12
CA TYR A 63 -0.61 5.38 -23.94
C TYR A 63 -1.83 5.52 -23.02
N SER A 64 -2.55 4.43 -22.71
CA SER A 64 -3.61 4.44 -21.69
C SER A 64 -3.05 4.55 -20.26
N GLN A 65 -1.75 4.32 -20.10
CA GLN A 65 -1.04 4.40 -18.82
C GLN A 65 -0.07 5.58 -18.75
N THR A 66 -0.31 6.63 -19.54
CA THR A 66 0.54 7.82 -19.51
C THR A 66 0.54 8.41 -18.10
N THR A 67 1.73 8.76 -17.61
CA THR A 67 1.95 9.27 -16.26
C THR A 67 2.70 10.59 -16.31
N ILE A 68 2.19 11.60 -15.61
CA ILE A 68 2.85 12.91 -15.47
C ILE A 68 3.55 12.97 -14.12
N VAL A 69 4.79 13.45 -14.10
CA VAL A 69 5.60 13.59 -12.90
C VAL A 69 6.20 14.99 -12.87
N VAL A 70 5.88 15.76 -11.83
CA VAL A 70 6.28 17.16 -11.65
C VAL A 70 7.27 17.25 -10.50
N ALA A 71 8.45 17.79 -10.76
CA ALA A 71 9.47 18.02 -9.74
C ALA A 71 9.12 19.22 -8.85
N GLY A 72 9.65 19.20 -7.63
CA GLY A 72 9.62 20.34 -6.73
C GLY A 72 10.75 21.34 -6.99
N THR A 73 10.58 22.56 -6.49
CA THR A 73 11.58 23.64 -6.50
C THR A 73 12.99 23.18 -6.07
N GLN A 74 14.01 23.54 -6.86
CA GLN A 74 15.42 23.19 -6.62
C GLN A 74 16.20 24.29 -5.88
N SER A 75 17.27 23.84 -5.20
CA SER A 75 18.26 24.68 -4.50
C SER A 75 18.96 25.67 -5.46
N PRO A 76 19.42 26.86 -4.98
CA PRO A 76 20.13 27.87 -5.78
C PRO A 76 21.37 27.40 -6.55
N ASN A 77 21.93 26.24 -6.23
CA ASN A 77 23.22 25.76 -6.73
C ASN A 77 23.13 24.71 -7.84
N ASN A 78 21.97 24.50 -8.46
CA ASN A 78 21.84 23.55 -9.56
C ASN A 78 22.24 24.22 -10.88
N GLU A 79 23.28 23.73 -11.55
CA GLU A 79 23.89 24.32 -12.77
C GLU A 79 22.91 24.40 -13.97
N ASN A 80 21.77 23.73 -13.89
CA ASN A 80 20.70 23.75 -14.89
C ASN A 80 19.56 24.75 -14.53
N ASN A 81 19.75 25.65 -13.56
CA ASN A 81 18.69 26.49 -13.00
C ASN A 81 18.86 27.99 -13.34
N ASN A 82 18.01 28.50 -14.25
CA ASN A 82 17.90 29.93 -14.54
C ASN A 82 16.74 30.63 -13.78
N HIS A 83 15.99 29.92 -12.92
CA HIS A 83 14.71 30.39 -12.31
C HIS A 83 14.69 30.40 -10.76
N VAL A 84 15.86 30.39 -10.10
CA VAL A 84 16.02 30.35 -8.61
C VAL A 84 15.17 31.39 -7.86
N ILE A 85 14.98 32.58 -8.45
CA ILE A 85 14.25 33.68 -7.82
C ILE A 85 12.75 33.37 -7.77
N GLU A 86 12.17 32.96 -8.90
CA GLU A 86 10.75 32.62 -9.02
C GLU A 86 10.37 31.43 -8.15
N SER A 87 11.27 30.44 -8.05
CA SER A 87 11.07 29.26 -7.24
C SER A 87 11.06 29.58 -5.73
N GLY A 88 11.88 30.55 -5.30
CA GLY A 88 11.84 31.10 -3.93
C GLY A 88 10.56 31.88 -3.63
N PHE A 89 10.07 32.70 -4.57
CA PHE A 89 8.79 33.40 -4.43
C PHE A 89 7.61 32.44 -4.37
N ASN A 90 7.58 31.41 -5.22
CA ASN A 90 6.56 30.37 -5.19
C ASN A 90 6.54 29.62 -3.85
N ALA A 91 7.70 29.36 -3.25
CA ALA A 91 7.78 28.73 -1.93
C ALA A 91 7.15 29.60 -0.82
N VAL A 92 7.34 30.92 -0.89
CA VAL A 92 6.73 31.88 0.04
C VAL A 92 5.22 31.99 -0.19
N LEU A 93 4.78 32.04 -1.45
CA LEU A 93 3.35 32.08 -1.79
C LEU A 93 2.60 30.80 -1.39
N ALA A 94 3.24 29.63 -1.54
CA ALA A 94 2.72 28.33 -1.12
C ALA A 94 2.40 28.25 0.39
N ARG A 95 2.97 29.15 1.20
CA ARG A 95 2.64 29.28 2.63
C ARG A 95 1.28 29.93 2.90
N ASN A 96 0.64 30.49 1.87
CA ASN A 96 -0.62 31.20 2.01
C ASN A 96 -1.70 30.67 1.06
N GLN A 97 -1.34 30.10 -0.09
CA GLN A 97 -2.28 29.66 -1.13
C GLN A 97 -1.61 28.75 -2.19
N LEU A 98 -2.40 28.20 -3.12
CA LEU A 98 -1.89 27.58 -4.35
C LEU A 98 -1.05 28.58 -5.16
N THR A 99 0.06 28.10 -5.73
CA THR A 99 1.00 28.90 -6.53
C THR A 99 0.57 28.96 -8.00
N GLU A 100 1.14 29.92 -8.74
CA GLU A 100 0.98 30.05 -10.21
C GLU A 100 1.39 28.78 -10.96
N GLN A 101 2.26 27.93 -10.36
CA GLN A 101 2.62 26.60 -10.85
C GLN A 101 1.40 25.72 -11.16
N THR A 102 0.25 25.95 -10.53
CA THR A 102 -1.00 25.24 -10.83
C THR A 102 -1.45 25.46 -12.28
N LYS A 103 -1.23 26.65 -12.84
CA LYS A 103 -1.55 26.95 -14.25
C LYS A 103 -0.60 26.19 -15.17
N ASP A 104 0.69 26.20 -14.89
CA ASP A 104 1.71 25.47 -15.65
C ASP A 104 1.43 23.96 -15.64
N VAL A 105 1.11 23.37 -14.48
CA VAL A 105 0.77 21.94 -14.37
C VAL A 105 -0.48 21.61 -15.19
N ARG A 106 -1.48 22.50 -15.21
CA ARG A 106 -2.69 22.32 -16.02
C ARG A 106 -2.39 22.41 -17.52
N GLU A 107 -1.55 23.35 -17.92
CA GLU A 107 -1.11 23.47 -19.31
C GLU A 107 -0.30 22.25 -19.74
N PHE A 108 0.67 21.83 -18.92
CA PHE A 108 1.49 20.65 -19.16
C PHE A 108 0.64 19.37 -19.27
N TYR A 109 -0.41 19.23 -18.46
CA TYR A 109 -1.38 18.14 -18.60
C TYR A 109 -1.99 18.11 -20.00
N ASN A 110 -2.53 19.25 -20.47
CA ASN A 110 -3.18 19.34 -21.77
C ASN A 110 -2.21 19.08 -22.92
N GLN A 111 -0.99 19.63 -22.85
CA GLN A 111 0.07 19.42 -23.83
C GLN A 111 0.51 17.95 -23.87
N SER A 112 0.64 17.31 -22.71
CA SER A 112 1.04 15.90 -22.60
C SER A 112 -0.02 14.97 -23.15
N LEU A 113 -1.30 15.22 -22.84
CA LEU A 113 -2.42 14.45 -23.41
C LEU A 113 -2.50 14.61 -24.93
N ALA A 114 -2.29 15.82 -25.45
CA ALA A 114 -2.26 16.07 -26.90
C ALA A 114 -1.08 15.35 -27.57
N SER A 115 0.10 15.37 -26.94
CA SER A 115 1.31 14.69 -27.43
C SER A 115 1.14 13.18 -27.43
N ALA A 116 0.59 12.60 -26.36
CA ALA A 116 0.24 11.17 -26.29
C ALA A 116 -0.73 10.78 -27.41
N LYS A 117 -1.80 11.56 -27.64
CA LYS A 117 -2.76 11.32 -28.73
C LYS A 117 -2.11 11.37 -30.11
N LYS A 118 -1.18 12.30 -30.32
CA LYS A 118 -0.43 12.42 -31.57
C LYS A 118 0.49 11.21 -31.80
N MET A 119 1.16 10.73 -30.76
CA MET A 119 2.08 9.59 -30.83
C MET A 119 1.35 8.24 -30.99
N ALA A 120 0.22 8.05 -30.32
CA ALA A 120 -0.56 6.80 -30.34
C ALA A 120 -1.18 6.47 -31.72
N GLY A 121 -1.49 7.51 -32.51
CA GLY A 121 -2.18 7.34 -33.78
C GLY A 121 -3.67 6.98 -33.62
N LYS A 122 -4.35 6.70 -34.73
CA LYS A 122 -5.82 6.51 -34.74
C LYS A 122 -6.22 5.17 -34.11
N GLY A 123 -7.19 5.22 -33.19
CA GLY A 123 -7.84 4.04 -32.62
C GLY A 123 -7.17 3.44 -31.39
N GLN A 124 -6.04 4.00 -30.92
CA GLN A 124 -5.44 3.63 -29.65
C GLN A 124 -6.09 4.40 -28.50
N GLU A 125 -6.25 3.72 -27.36
CA GLU A 125 -6.70 4.33 -26.11
C GLU A 125 -5.56 5.20 -25.52
N VAL A 126 -5.90 6.41 -25.10
CA VAL A 126 -4.95 7.38 -24.55
C VAL A 126 -5.56 8.02 -23.32
N ASP A 127 -4.84 7.96 -22.21
CA ASP A 127 -5.26 8.55 -20.95
C ASP A 127 -4.05 8.99 -20.10
N ILE A 128 -4.23 10.03 -19.29
CA ILE A 128 -3.30 10.37 -18.20
C ILE A 128 -3.81 9.65 -16.96
N SER A 129 -3.35 8.42 -16.77
CA SER A 129 -3.82 7.54 -15.70
C SER A 129 -3.24 7.86 -14.31
N ASN A 130 -2.10 8.57 -14.26
CA ASN A 130 -1.46 8.95 -13.00
C ASN A 130 -0.79 10.33 -13.09
N MET A 131 -0.83 11.08 -11.98
CA MET A 131 -0.07 12.31 -11.80
C MET A 131 0.67 12.30 -10.46
N SER A 132 1.88 12.85 -10.46
CA SER A 132 2.76 12.90 -9.29
C SER A 132 3.40 14.25 -9.11
N GLY A 133 3.38 14.77 -7.89
CA GLY A 133 4.08 15.98 -7.49
C GLY A 133 5.03 15.73 -6.33
N PHE A 134 6.15 16.45 -6.33
CA PHE A 134 7.07 16.52 -5.20
C PHE A 134 7.10 17.91 -4.59
N SER A 135 7.09 18.00 -3.25
CA SER A 135 7.22 19.28 -2.54
C SER A 135 6.12 20.28 -2.92
N GLN A 136 6.50 21.48 -3.38
CA GLN A 136 5.57 22.56 -3.74
C GLN A 136 4.66 22.20 -4.93
N ALA A 137 5.09 21.25 -5.78
CA ALA A 137 4.27 20.80 -6.89
C ALA A 137 3.13 19.87 -6.45
N GLY A 138 3.23 19.25 -5.27
CA GLY A 138 2.24 18.31 -4.74
C GLY A 138 0.81 18.87 -4.76
N PRO A 139 0.54 20.02 -4.12
CA PRO A 139 -0.80 20.62 -4.12
C PRO A 139 -1.32 21.02 -5.51
N ALA A 140 -0.44 21.55 -6.39
CA ALA A 140 -0.80 21.89 -7.76
C ALA A 140 -1.21 20.65 -8.57
N VAL A 141 -0.45 19.55 -8.44
CA VAL A 141 -0.78 18.25 -9.04
C VAL A 141 -2.09 17.70 -8.48
N ALA A 142 -2.29 17.74 -7.16
CA ALA A 142 -3.53 17.26 -6.54
C ALA A 142 -4.76 17.99 -7.08
N LYS A 143 -4.67 19.33 -7.19
CA LYS A 143 -5.71 20.20 -7.76
C LYS A 143 -6.00 19.84 -9.23
N VAL A 144 -4.99 19.84 -10.09
CA VAL A 144 -5.17 19.60 -11.53
C VAL A 144 -5.66 18.17 -11.79
N ALA A 145 -5.12 17.18 -11.09
CA ALA A 145 -5.56 15.79 -11.22
C ALA A 145 -7.03 15.61 -10.81
N ALA A 146 -7.48 16.32 -9.78
CA ALA A 146 -8.89 16.30 -9.35
C ALA A 146 -9.84 17.01 -10.33
N GLU A 147 -9.39 18.10 -10.95
CA GLU A 147 -10.12 18.78 -12.03
C GLU A 147 -10.27 17.87 -13.25
N MET A 148 -9.20 17.17 -13.62
CA MET A 148 -9.14 16.31 -14.82
C MET A 148 -9.62 14.87 -14.58
N LYS A 149 -9.97 14.51 -13.34
CA LYS A 149 -10.41 13.16 -12.94
C LYS A 149 -9.40 12.05 -13.28
N VAL A 150 -8.13 12.35 -13.05
CA VAL A 150 -7.03 11.38 -13.19
C VAL A 150 -7.23 10.22 -12.22
N GLN A 151 -7.14 8.99 -12.73
CA GLN A 151 -7.46 7.76 -12.00
C GLN A 151 -6.71 7.65 -10.66
N LYS A 152 -5.43 8.05 -10.64
CA LYS A 152 -4.56 7.90 -9.47
C LYS A 152 -3.63 9.09 -9.29
N ILE A 153 -3.36 9.48 -8.05
CA ILE A 153 -2.44 10.56 -7.71
C ILE A 153 -1.43 10.05 -6.70
N THR A 154 -0.14 10.27 -6.97
CA THR A 154 0.95 9.78 -6.10
C THR A 154 1.92 10.91 -5.79
N ASN A 155 1.87 11.44 -4.57
CA ASN A 155 2.61 12.63 -4.19
C ASN A 155 3.69 12.34 -3.15
N PHE A 156 4.68 13.23 -3.06
CA PHE A 156 5.82 13.09 -2.15
C PHE A 156 6.19 14.41 -1.48
N MET A 157 6.23 14.41 -0.15
CA MET A 157 6.67 15.52 0.69
C MET A 157 5.90 16.82 0.43
N ASP A 158 4.57 16.76 0.30
CA ASP A 158 3.73 17.88 -0.13
C ASP A 158 3.90 19.11 0.77
N TRP A 159 4.53 20.15 0.21
CA TRP A 159 4.76 21.42 0.89
C TRP A 159 3.57 22.34 0.65
N GLY A 160 3.04 22.96 1.72
CA GLY A 160 1.91 23.89 1.58
C GLY A 160 0.58 23.20 1.33
N ALA A 161 0.50 21.89 1.60
CA ALA A 161 -0.72 21.09 1.44
C ALA A 161 -1.89 21.68 2.23
N TRP A 162 -1.68 22.12 3.46
CA TRP A 162 -2.73 22.76 4.25
C TRP A 162 -3.28 24.04 3.61
N ASN A 163 -2.39 24.94 3.20
CA ASN A 163 -2.76 26.22 2.60
C ASN A 163 -3.48 26.08 1.26
N SER A 164 -3.26 24.97 0.56
CA SER A 164 -3.97 24.70 -0.69
C SER A 164 -5.49 24.56 -0.54
N LEU A 165 -5.97 24.32 0.68
CA LEU A 165 -7.40 24.26 1.01
C LEU A 165 -8.00 25.64 1.35
N THR A 166 -7.18 26.68 1.50
CA THR A 166 -7.66 28.02 1.85
C THR A 166 -8.42 28.63 0.67
N LYS A 167 -9.70 28.96 0.88
CA LYS A 167 -10.56 29.63 -0.10
C LYS A 167 -10.46 31.15 0.10
N ASN A 168 -9.72 31.87 -0.74
CA ASN A 168 -9.71 33.34 -0.75
C ASN A 168 -10.60 33.89 -1.89
N THR A 169 -11.26 35.01 -1.66
CA THR A 169 -12.46 35.44 -2.41
C THR A 169 -12.20 36.41 -3.57
N ALA A 170 -10.97 36.88 -3.79
CA ALA A 170 -10.73 37.93 -4.78
C ALA A 170 -10.30 37.43 -6.17
N ASP A 171 -9.38 36.45 -6.31
CA ASP A 171 -8.84 36.13 -7.65
C ASP A 171 -8.37 34.68 -7.94
N TYR A 172 -8.28 33.73 -7.01
CA TYR A 172 -8.05 32.33 -7.42
C TYR A 172 -8.37 31.24 -6.38
N ARG A 173 -8.56 30.02 -6.91
CA ARG A 173 -9.29 28.86 -6.38
C ARG A 173 -8.35 27.88 -5.70
N GLY A 174 -8.37 27.83 -4.36
CA GLY A 174 -7.92 26.66 -3.61
C GLY A 174 -8.63 25.38 -4.07
N ILE A 175 -8.22 24.24 -3.53
CA ILE A 175 -8.93 22.97 -3.74
C ILE A 175 -10.38 23.13 -3.20
N SER A 176 -11.37 22.87 -4.06
CA SER A 176 -12.78 22.92 -3.70
C SER A 176 -13.17 21.69 -2.85
N ASP A 177 -14.37 21.70 -2.26
CA ASP A 177 -14.81 20.56 -1.45
C ASP A 177 -15.03 19.31 -2.32
N GLU A 178 -15.51 19.48 -3.56
CA GLU A 178 -15.68 18.39 -4.52
C GLU A 178 -14.33 17.81 -4.97
N GLU A 179 -13.34 18.67 -5.18
CA GLU A 179 -11.97 18.25 -5.51
C GLU A 179 -11.30 17.57 -4.33
N LEU A 180 -11.45 18.11 -3.11
CA LEU A 180 -10.96 17.47 -1.89
C LEU A 180 -11.57 16.08 -1.70
N ALA A 181 -12.88 15.94 -1.91
CA ALA A 181 -13.56 14.64 -1.85
C ALA A 181 -13.02 13.65 -2.89
N TYR A 182 -12.61 14.13 -4.07
CA TYR A 182 -11.96 13.31 -5.09
C TYR A 182 -10.53 12.93 -4.67
N ILE A 183 -9.73 13.91 -4.26
CA ILE A 183 -8.35 13.72 -3.79
C ILE A 183 -8.31 12.70 -2.64
N ASN A 184 -9.21 12.79 -1.68
CA ASN A 184 -9.29 11.85 -0.56
C ASN A 184 -9.53 10.38 -0.97
N LYS A 185 -10.05 10.14 -2.18
CA LYS A 185 -10.28 8.80 -2.72
C LYS A 185 -9.16 8.31 -3.62
N HIS A 186 -8.43 9.22 -4.27
CA HIS A 186 -7.54 8.91 -5.38
C HIS A 186 -6.06 9.21 -5.12
N LEU A 187 -5.75 9.96 -4.05
CA LEU A 187 -4.40 10.43 -3.76
C LEU A 187 -3.73 9.62 -2.65
N HIS A 188 -2.52 9.14 -2.94
CA HIS A 188 -1.55 8.69 -1.95
C HIS A 188 -0.45 9.76 -1.81
N SER A 189 -0.17 10.23 -0.59
CA SER A 189 0.93 11.16 -0.31
C SER A 189 1.92 10.52 0.64
N TYR A 190 3.21 10.62 0.35
CA TYR A 190 4.28 10.07 1.19
C TYR A 190 5.07 11.17 1.88
N SER A 191 5.22 11.11 3.20
CA SER A 191 5.89 12.14 4.01
C SER A 191 6.89 11.53 4.99
N ASP A 192 7.96 12.26 5.30
CA ASP A 192 8.89 11.94 6.37
C ASP A 192 8.33 12.33 7.74
N GLN A 193 8.58 11.50 8.76
CA GLN A 193 8.11 11.75 10.13
C GLN A 193 8.72 13.04 10.71
N GLY A 194 10.00 13.30 10.42
CA GLY A 194 10.71 14.47 10.94
C GLY A 194 10.33 15.80 10.29
N LYS A 195 9.47 15.78 9.26
CA LYS A 195 8.96 16.94 8.52
C LYS A 195 10.06 17.91 8.12
N ASP A 196 11.14 17.41 7.51
CA ASP A 196 12.41 18.12 7.28
C ASP A 196 12.22 19.57 6.78
N LEU A 197 12.09 19.77 5.47
CA LEU A 197 11.77 21.09 4.93
C LEU A 197 10.30 21.43 5.14
N THR A 198 9.39 20.45 5.01
CA THR A 198 7.93 20.69 5.07
C THR A 198 7.46 21.33 6.38
N SER A 199 8.16 21.15 7.51
CA SER A 199 7.84 21.85 8.78
C SER A 199 7.84 23.38 8.68
N TRP A 200 8.51 23.93 7.68
CA TRP A 200 8.65 25.37 7.44
C TRP A 200 7.59 25.93 6.48
N ASP A 201 6.56 25.17 6.13
CA ASP A 201 5.48 25.58 5.21
C ASP A 201 4.40 26.46 5.86
N GLY A 202 4.56 26.77 7.15
CA GLY A 202 3.61 27.56 7.94
C GLY A 202 2.58 26.72 8.71
N HIS A 203 2.51 25.41 8.45
CA HIS A 203 1.57 24.48 9.09
C HIS A 203 2.24 23.19 9.59
N GLY A 204 3.57 23.21 9.76
CA GLY A 204 4.32 22.08 10.30
C GLY A 204 4.42 20.88 9.36
N GLY A 205 4.22 21.07 8.05
CA GLY A 205 4.22 19.98 7.07
C GLY A 205 2.99 19.07 7.15
N ASN A 206 1.87 19.64 7.60
CA ASN A 206 0.60 18.93 7.66
C ASN A 206 -0.02 18.76 6.26
N ILE A 207 -0.45 17.53 5.95
CA ILE A 207 -1.06 17.16 4.67
C ILE A 207 -2.51 16.72 4.95
N PRO A 208 -3.51 17.60 4.77
CA PRO A 208 -4.88 17.33 5.21
C PRO A 208 -5.76 16.64 4.15
N TYR A 209 -5.17 16.02 3.14
CA TYR A 209 -5.90 15.38 2.05
C TYR A 209 -5.25 14.08 1.62
N GLY A 210 -6.03 13.24 0.93
CA GLY A 210 -5.57 11.94 0.45
C GLY A 210 -5.28 10.95 1.59
N LYS A 211 -4.73 9.81 1.20
CA LYS A 211 -4.14 8.83 2.11
C LYS A 211 -2.67 9.19 2.34
N VAL A 212 -2.33 9.61 3.55
CA VAL A 212 -0.96 10.01 3.89
C VAL A 212 -0.21 8.85 4.52
N PHE A 213 0.92 8.47 3.92
CA PHE A 213 1.87 7.52 4.48
C PHE A 213 3.05 8.26 5.09
N THR A 214 3.25 8.10 6.39
CA THR A 214 4.38 8.70 7.11
C THR A 214 5.45 7.65 7.37
N VAL A 215 6.71 7.96 7.07
CA VAL A 215 7.85 7.03 7.21
C VAL A 215 8.92 7.60 8.13
N GLU A 216 9.57 6.74 8.92
CA GLU A 216 10.64 7.17 9.82
C GLU A 216 11.81 7.78 9.04
N GLY A 217 12.26 8.95 9.49
CA GLY A 217 13.34 9.70 8.86
C GLY A 217 13.03 11.20 8.84
N LYS A 218 14.06 11.99 8.49
CA LYS A 218 13.96 13.44 8.35
C LYS A 218 14.76 13.90 7.14
N HIS A 219 14.17 13.71 5.95
CA HIS A 219 14.82 14.03 4.69
C HIS A 219 13.78 14.40 3.64
N HIS A 220 13.83 15.64 3.15
CA HIS A 220 12.94 16.13 2.09
C HIS A 220 13.31 15.55 0.71
N ASN A 221 13.00 14.27 0.49
CA ASN A 221 13.39 13.54 -0.72
C ASN A 221 12.32 12.49 -1.09
N ALA A 222 11.86 12.52 -2.35
CA ALA A 222 10.89 11.56 -2.87
C ALA A 222 11.35 10.08 -2.77
N GLY A 223 12.65 9.82 -2.73
CA GLY A 223 13.24 8.48 -2.59
C GLY A 223 13.48 8.01 -1.14
N LEU A 224 13.15 8.83 -0.14
CA LEU A 224 13.22 8.43 1.27
C LEU A 224 12.29 7.24 1.55
N PRO A 225 10.97 7.32 1.25
CA PRO A 225 10.05 6.21 1.50
C PRO A 225 10.50 4.95 0.75
N LYS A 226 10.50 3.80 1.42
CA LYS A 226 10.63 2.50 0.74
C LYS A 226 9.23 1.96 0.46
N ILE A 227 8.91 1.77 -0.81
CA ILE A 227 7.57 1.47 -1.30
C ILE A 227 7.63 0.13 -2.03
N LYS A 228 6.64 -0.74 -1.77
CA LYS A 228 6.38 -1.96 -2.55
C LYS A 228 4.95 -1.87 -3.08
N GLY A 229 4.80 -1.79 -4.40
CA GLY A 229 3.48 -1.56 -5.02
C GLY A 229 2.89 -0.18 -4.68
N ASN A 230 1.78 -0.15 -3.93
CA ASN A 230 1.00 1.07 -3.61
C ASN A 230 1.03 1.46 -2.11
N ARG A 231 2.04 1.01 -1.37
CA ARG A 231 2.17 1.25 0.08
C ARG A 231 3.62 1.13 0.55
N PRO A 232 3.93 1.57 1.79
CA PRO A 232 5.24 1.29 2.40
C PRO A 232 5.59 -0.21 2.41
N ASP A 233 6.86 -0.50 2.16
CA ASP A 233 7.41 -1.85 2.21
C ASP A 233 7.63 -2.28 3.67
N PHE A 234 6.56 -2.78 4.31
CA PHE A 234 6.60 -3.16 5.72
C PHE A 234 7.68 -4.18 6.06
N GLU A 235 7.99 -5.11 5.14
CA GLU A 235 9.07 -6.09 5.35
C GLU A 235 10.43 -5.40 5.42
N TRP A 236 10.68 -4.44 4.52
CA TRP A 236 11.89 -3.63 4.56
C TRP A 236 11.96 -2.80 5.84
N TYR A 237 10.90 -2.11 6.24
CA TYR A 237 10.89 -1.28 7.45
C TYR A 237 11.11 -2.13 8.72
N GLU A 238 10.43 -3.26 8.83
CA GLU A 238 10.59 -4.18 9.95
C GLU A 238 12.02 -4.73 10.05
N LYS A 239 12.60 -5.14 8.91
CA LYS A 239 13.98 -5.64 8.84
C LYS A 239 15.01 -4.58 9.24
N ASN A 240 14.76 -3.32 8.89
CA ASN A 240 15.66 -2.21 9.21
C ASN A 240 15.37 -1.56 10.57
N GLY A 241 14.38 -2.05 11.32
CA GLY A 241 14.03 -1.51 12.63
C GLY A 241 13.53 -0.06 12.56
N LEU A 242 12.83 0.30 11.50
CA LEU A 242 12.28 1.63 11.23
C LEU A 242 10.76 1.58 11.18
N PHE A 243 10.09 2.59 11.71
CA PHE A 243 8.64 2.68 11.67
C PHE A 243 8.12 3.29 10.36
N CYS A 244 6.89 2.94 10.00
CA CYS A 244 6.07 3.68 9.07
C CYS A 244 4.59 3.50 9.41
N SER A 245 3.74 4.44 9.02
CA SER A 245 2.30 4.38 9.25
C SER A 245 1.66 3.17 8.58
N GLY A 246 0.62 2.61 9.21
CA GLY A 246 -0.10 1.44 8.72
C GLY A 246 0.51 0.11 9.11
N MET A 247 1.47 0.09 10.05
CA MET A 247 1.96 -1.15 10.65
C MET A 247 0.95 -1.71 11.66
N THR A 248 0.92 -3.03 11.78
CA THR A 248 0.13 -3.72 12.81
C THR A 248 0.81 -3.64 14.19
N GLU A 249 0.06 -3.88 15.26
CA GLU A 249 0.60 -3.90 16.62
C GLU A 249 1.78 -4.88 16.75
N LYS A 250 1.69 -6.05 16.12
CA LYS A 250 2.76 -7.06 16.14
C LYS A 250 4.05 -6.55 15.48
N GLN A 251 3.94 -5.88 14.34
CA GLN A 251 5.09 -5.30 13.63
C GLN A 251 5.74 -4.21 14.48
N VAL A 252 4.93 -3.30 15.04
CA VAL A 252 5.42 -2.22 15.90
C VAL A 252 6.13 -2.78 17.13
N LYS A 253 5.53 -3.74 17.84
CA LYS A 253 6.15 -4.38 19.02
C LYS A 253 7.46 -5.09 18.67
N LYS A 254 7.57 -5.68 17.48
CA LYS A 254 8.82 -6.32 17.03
C LYS A 254 9.92 -5.28 16.83
N ILE A 255 9.63 -4.19 16.14
CA ILE A 255 10.59 -3.10 15.90
C ILE A 255 10.96 -2.39 17.21
N ALA A 256 9.98 -2.12 18.07
CA ALA A 256 10.19 -1.52 19.38
C ALA A 256 11.18 -2.33 20.24
N LYS A 257 11.06 -3.67 20.23
CA LYS A 257 12.03 -4.57 20.90
C LYS A 257 13.43 -4.46 20.31
N LEU A 258 13.54 -4.36 18.99
CA LEU A 258 14.84 -4.18 18.31
C LEU A 258 15.47 -2.84 18.68
N LYS A 259 14.72 -1.73 18.58
CA LYS A 259 15.18 -0.38 18.95
C LYS A 259 15.63 -0.33 20.41
N ALA A 260 14.84 -0.85 21.34
CA ALA A 260 15.18 -0.89 22.77
C ALA A 260 16.44 -1.71 23.07
N LYS A 261 16.62 -2.83 22.37
CA LYS A 261 17.83 -3.67 22.50
C LYS A 261 19.08 -2.95 21.98
N MET A 262 18.95 -2.25 20.85
CA MET A 262 20.05 -1.53 20.19
C MET A 262 20.37 -0.19 20.85
N TYR A 263 19.47 0.35 21.67
CA TYR A 263 19.69 1.65 22.30
C TYR A 263 20.89 1.61 23.25
N GLU A 264 21.87 2.48 23.07
CA GLU A 264 22.98 2.63 24.00
C GLU A 264 22.74 3.84 24.90
N ILE A 265 22.92 3.65 26.21
CA ILE A 265 22.73 4.71 27.20
C ILE A 265 23.83 5.74 27.00
N ASN A 266 23.43 6.98 26.73
CA ASN A 266 24.30 8.13 26.74
C ASN A 266 24.49 8.59 28.20
N ALA A 267 25.68 8.29 28.75
CA ALA A 267 26.05 8.62 30.12
C ALA A 267 25.91 10.12 30.47
N ALA A 268 25.96 11.03 29.48
CA ALA A 268 25.80 12.47 29.71
C ALA A 268 24.32 12.87 29.95
N THR A 269 23.36 12.13 29.41
CA THR A 269 21.91 12.40 29.57
C THR A 269 21.22 11.41 30.52
N ALA A 270 21.90 10.33 30.90
CA ALA A 270 21.39 9.29 31.79
C ALA A 270 20.89 9.80 33.15
N ASN A 271 21.48 10.90 33.67
CA ASN A 271 21.11 11.50 34.96
C ASN A 271 19.68 12.08 35.00
N TYR A 272 19.02 12.25 33.85
CA TYR A 272 17.64 12.74 33.78
C TYR A 272 16.59 11.62 33.68
N GLY A 273 17.00 10.33 33.75
CA GLY A 273 16.08 9.18 33.72
C GLY A 273 15.40 8.90 32.36
N LEU A 274 15.39 9.88 31.45
CA LEU A 274 14.83 9.79 30.09
C LEU A 274 15.47 8.69 29.25
N ASP A 275 16.74 8.38 29.52
CA ASP A 275 17.54 7.44 28.73
C ASP A 275 17.21 5.98 29.03
N TYR A 276 16.79 5.70 30.27
CA TYR A 276 16.37 4.36 30.69
C TYR A 276 15.00 3.99 30.11
N ALA A 277 14.13 4.97 29.85
CA ALA A 277 12.85 4.73 29.19
C ALA A 277 13.05 4.13 27.79
N LYS A 278 14.10 4.53 27.07
CA LYS A 278 14.45 4.00 25.75
C LYS A 278 15.00 2.57 25.77
N LYS A 279 15.31 2.01 26.94
CA LYS A 279 15.56 0.56 27.09
C LYS A 279 14.27 -0.26 27.21
N ASN A 280 13.12 0.39 27.39
CA ASN A 280 11.81 -0.25 27.41
C ASN A 280 11.17 -0.21 26.01
N PRO A 281 10.82 -1.36 25.39
CA PRO A 281 10.07 -1.39 24.13
C PRO A 281 8.79 -0.55 24.15
N ASP A 282 8.07 -0.47 25.28
CA ASP A 282 6.80 0.27 25.35
C ASP A 282 6.97 1.78 25.05
N HIS A 283 8.16 2.34 25.31
CA HIS A 283 8.49 3.71 24.93
C HIS A 283 8.33 3.91 23.42
N TYR A 284 8.88 3.00 22.61
CA TYR A 284 8.82 3.09 21.16
C TYR A 284 7.43 2.75 20.60
N VAL A 285 6.65 1.94 21.31
CA VAL A 285 5.23 1.70 20.96
C VAL A 285 4.42 2.99 21.13
N LEU A 286 4.66 3.74 22.21
CA LEU A 286 4.02 5.03 22.45
C LEU A 286 4.50 6.11 21.45
N GLU A 287 5.80 6.14 21.13
CA GLU A 287 6.30 7.01 20.06
C GLU A 287 5.65 6.68 18.71
N TYR A 288 5.48 5.39 18.40
CA TYR A 288 4.80 4.98 17.18
C TYR A 288 3.38 5.56 17.11
N LEU A 289 2.57 5.34 18.15
CA LEU A 289 1.18 5.80 18.18
C LEU A 289 1.07 7.31 18.04
N LYS A 290 2.01 8.04 18.64
CA LYS A 290 2.06 9.50 18.57
C LYS A 290 2.41 10.01 17.17
N GLU A 291 3.41 9.42 16.52
CA GLU A 291 4.02 9.97 15.31
C GLU A 291 3.44 9.37 14.00
N TYR A 292 2.84 8.18 14.06
CA TYR A 292 2.35 7.44 12.88
C TYR A 292 0.85 7.09 12.95
N GLY A 293 0.20 7.29 14.09
CA GLY A 293 -1.22 7.00 14.31
C GLY A 293 -1.49 5.58 14.81
N ASP A 294 -2.76 5.19 14.77
CA ASP A 294 -3.23 3.91 15.29
C ASP A 294 -2.61 2.71 14.55
N PHE A 295 -2.56 1.56 15.24
CA PHE A 295 -2.17 0.31 14.60
C PHE A 295 -3.15 -0.05 13.49
N ALA A 296 -2.62 -0.51 12.36
CA ALA A 296 -3.45 -1.20 11.40
C ALA A 296 -4.06 -2.44 12.06
N PRO A 297 -5.33 -2.76 11.78
CA PRO A 297 -5.90 -4.01 12.24
C PRO A 297 -5.05 -5.17 11.72
N GLU A 298 -4.84 -6.18 12.55
CA GLU A 298 -4.26 -7.43 12.07
C GLU A 298 -5.20 -7.99 10.99
N PRO A 299 -4.71 -8.21 9.76
CA PRO A 299 -5.56 -8.71 8.69
C PRO A 299 -6.10 -10.08 9.11
N SER A 300 -7.41 -10.28 8.99
CA SER A 300 -8.00 -11.59 9.18
C SER A 300 -7.42 -12.58 8.17
N LYS A 301 -7.57 -13.89 8.42
CA LYS A 301 -7.19 -14.90 7.41
C LYS A 301 -7.92 -14.66 6.08
N GLN A 302 -9.14 -14.11 6.13
CA GLN A 302 -9.90 -13.76 4.94
C GLN A 302 -9.30 -12.56 4.19
N ASP A 303 -8.86 -11.53 4.92
CA ASP A 303 -8.16 -10.38 4.33
C ASP A 303 -6.86 -10.82 3.69
N LEU A 304 -6.08 -11.69 4.35
CA LEU A 304 -4.86 -12.27 3.80
C LEU A 304 -5.13 -13.09 2.53
N ILE A 305 -6.22 -13.87 2.47
CA ILE A 305 -6.62 -14.59 1.26
C ILE A 305 -6.95 -13.61 0.14
N ALA A 306 -7.68 -12.53 0.43
CA ALA A 306 -8.03 -11.51 -0.57
C ALA A 306 -6.78 -10.79 -1.11
N ILE A 307 -5.94 -10.29 -0.20
CA ILE A 307 -4.66 -9.63 -0.53
C ILE A 307 -3.77 -10.57 -1.35
N ASN A 308 -3.64 -11.84 -0.96
CA ASN A 308 -2.82 -12.78 -1.72
C ASN A 308 -3.39 -13.07 -3.11
N ARG A 309 -4.72 -13.09 -3.29
CA ARG A 309 -5.34 -13.27 -4.61
C ARG A 309 -5.04 -12.09 -5.53
N GLU A 310 -5.20 -10.86 -5.02
CA GLU A 310 -4.81 -9.66 -5.75
C GLU A 310 -3.31 -9.70 -6.11
N TYR A 311 -2.48 -10.08 -5.15
CA TYR A 311 -1.04 -10.17 -5.38
C TYR A 311 -0.66 -11.27 -6.38
N ILE A 312 -1.35 -12.41 -6.38
CA ILE A 312 -1.21 -13.46 -7.40
C ILE A 312 -1.55 -12.91 -8.79
N ASP A 313 -2.60 -12.09 -8.92
CA ASP A 313 -2.96 -11.45 -10.18
C ASP A 313 -1.89 -10.44 -10.64
N GLU A 314 -1.35 -9.65 -9.70
CA GLU A 314 -0.21 -8.73 -9.95
C GLU A 314 1.06 -9.48 -10.38
N LEU A 315 1.36 -10.62 -9.73
CA LEU A 315 2.48 -11.48 -10.08
C LEU A 315 2.27 -12.10 -11.46
N HIS A 316 1.06 -12.54 -11.81
CA HIS A 316 0.73 -12.99 -13.15
C HIS A 316 0.92 -11.88 -14.20
N ALA A 317 0.45 -10.67 -13.91
CA ALA A 317 0.66 -9.51 -14.79
C ALA A 317 2.16 -9.18 -14.94
N SER A 318 2.92 -9.22 -13.85
CA SER A 318 4.37 -8.97 -13.84
C SER A 318 5.16 -10.06 -14.58
N LEU A 319 4.74 -11.33 -14.47
CA LEU A 319 5.33 -12.44 -15.23
C LEU A 319 5.09 -12.27 -16.73
N ARG A 320 3.94 -11.73 -17.13
CA ARG A 320 3.67 -11.35 -18.51
C ARG A 320 4.56 -10.24 -19.02
N THR A 321 5.32 -9.51 -18.18
CA THR A 321 6.27 -8.47 -18.60
C THR A 321 7.75 -8.74 -18.28
N SER A 322 8.06 -9.69 -17.39
CA SER A 322 9.45 -10.04 -17.00
C SER A 322 10.26 -10.87 -18.03
N SER A 323 11.59 -10.81 -17.90
CA SER A 323 12.59 -11.68 -18.55
C SER A 323 13.77 -12.00 -17.61
N GLY A 324 14.55 -13.04 -17.94
CA GLY A 324 15.77 -13.43 -17.21
C GLY A 324 15.53 -13.78 -15.73
N ASP A 325 16.49 -13.46 -14.87
CA ASP A 325 16.48 -13.73 -13.42
C ASP A 325 15.20 -13.20 -12.75
N LYS A 326 14.68 -12.06 -13.22
CA LYS A 326 13.44 -11.48 -12.68
C LYS A 326 12.23 -12.38 -12.91
N THR A 327 12.18 -13.12 -14.02
CA THR A 327 11.12 -14.11 -14.26
C THR A 327 11.18 -15.26 -13.25
N ILE A 328 12.37 -15.67 -12.84
CA ILE A 328 12.56 -16.80 -11.93
C ILE A 328 12.14 -16.39 -10.52
N SER A 329 12.59 -15.24 -10.02
CA SER A 329 12.14 -14.72 -8.72
C SER A 329 10.62 -14.52 -8.67
N LEU A 330 10.01 -13.99 -9.75
CA LEU A 330 8.56 -13.81 -9.80
C LEU A 330 7.79 -15.16 -9.83
N ARG A 331 8.34 -16.20 -10.46
CA ARG A 331 7.74 -17.55 -10.45
C ARG A 331 7.82 -18.18 -9.07
N GLU A 332 8.97 -18.05 -8.40
CA GLU A 332 9.13 -18.47 -7.01
C GLU A 332 8.10 -17.77 -6.11
N GLU A 333 8.03 -16.44 -6.17
CA GLU A 333 7.12 -15.63 -5.35
C GLU A 333 5.65 -15.99 -5.62
N LEU A 334 5.28 -16.26 -6.88
CA LEU A 334 3.96 -16.75 -7.25
C LEU A 334 3.64 -18.10 -6.60
N VAL A 335 4.55 -19.07 -6.67
CA VAL A 335 4.35 -20.41 -6.08
C VAL A 335 4.23 -20.32 -4.56
N ARG A 336 5.07 -19.53 -3.89
CA ARG A 336 4.99 -19.34 -2.43
C ARG A 336 3.68 -18.67 -2.01
N THR A 337 3.28 -17.60 -2.70
CA THR A 337 2.03 -16.89 -2.40
C THR A 337 0.81 -17.80 -2.63
N SER A 338 0.84 -18.63 -3.68
CA SER A 338 -0.21 -19.63 -3.95
C SER A 338 -0.29 -20.68 -2.84
N ALA A 339 0.86 -21.17 -2.36
CA ALA A 339 0.94 -22.13 -1.26
C ALA A 339 0.36 -21.56 0.03
N GLN A 340 0.75 -20.34 0.39
CA GLN A 340 0.23 -19.64 1.57
C GLN A 340 -1.29 -19.43 1.48
N THR A 341 -1.78 -19.03 0.32
CA THR A 341 -3.23 -18.85 0.07
C THR A 341 -4.00 -20.16 0.24
N ALA A 342 -3.48 -21.26 -0.30
CA ALA A 342 -4.10 -22.58 -0.18
C ALA A 342 -4.18 -23.05 1.28
N GLN A 343 -3.12 -22.81 2.06
CA GLN A 343 -3.09 -23.10 3.48
C GLN A 343 -4.13 -22.26 4.25
N LEU A 344 -4.16 -20.94 4.04
CA LEU A 344 -5.11 -20.05 4.71
C LEU A 344 -6.56 -20.42 4.40
N GLN A 345 -6.87 -20.73 3.14
CA GLN A 345 -8.23 -21.17 2.74
C GLN A 345 -8.64 -22.46 3.45
N ALA A 346 -7.71 -23.40 3.63
CA ALA A 346 -7.97 -24.63 4.36
C ALA A 346 -8.25 -24.40 5.85
N GLU A 347 -7.47 -23.51 6.48
CA GLU A 347 -7.68 -23.15 7.88
C GLU A 347 -9.02 -22.42 8.09
N VAL A 348 -9.39 -21.51 7.19
CA VAL A 348 -10.70 -20.83 7.23
C VAL A 348 -11.83 -21.83 7.06
N TYR A 349 -11.73 -22.72 6.06
CA TYR A 349 -12.77 -23.72 5.81
C TYR A 349 -12.99 -24.64 7.03
N GLU A 350 -11.92 -25.12 7.65
CA GLU A 350 -12.03 -25.95 8.85
C GLU A 350 -12.73 -25.21 9.99
N GLN A 351 -12.38 -23.92 10.20
CA GLN A 351 -13.00 -23.09 11.22
C GLN A 351 -14.49 -22.84 10.92
N GLU A 352 -14.85 -22.54 9.67
CA GLU A 352 -16.25 -22.36 9.28
C GLU A 352 -17.12 -23.59 9.55
N ILE A 353 -16.57 -24.80 9.33
CA ILE A 353 -17.29 -26.05 9.65
C ILE A 353 -17.47 -26.19 11.16
N LYS A 354 -16.44 -25.91 11.96
CA LYS A 354 -16.52 -25.92 13.43
C LYS A 354 -17.60 -24.95 13.93
N ASP A 355 -17.61 -23.73 13.41
CA ASP A 355 -18.55 -22.69 13.82
C ASP A 355 -19.99 -23.03 13.42
N LYS A 356 -20.20 -23.57 12.21
CA LYS A 356 -21.53 -24.02 11.76
C LYS A 356 -22.07 -25.17 12.61
N LEU A 357 -21.22 -26.14 12.97
CA LEU A 357 -21.61 -27.24 13.85
C LEU A 357 -21.95 -26.75 15.25
N ALA A 358 -21.12 -25.89 15.84
CA ALA A 358 -21.37 -25.30 17.16
C ALA A 358 -22.68 -24.49 17.17
N SER A 359 -22.92 -23.68 16.14
CA SER A 359 -24.16 -22.91 16.00
C SER A 359 -25.39 -23.80 15.85
N ALA A 360 -25.31 -24.87 15.05
CA ALA A 360 -26.39 -25.83 14.89
C ALA A 360 -26.70 -26.59 16.19
N LYS A 361 -25.66 -27.07 16.89
CA LYS A 361 -25.81 -27.78 18.17
C LYS A 361 -26.46 -26.90 19.23
N SER A 362 -25.99 -25.65 19.36
CA SER A 362 -26.57 -24.68 20.29
C SER A 362 -28.04 -24.36 19.98
N LYS A 363 -28.46 -24.31 18.71
CA LYS A 363 -29.87 -24.13 18.34
C LYS A 363 -30.73 -25.34 18.74
N VAL A 364 -30.21 -26.55 18.60
CA VAL A 364 -30.91 -27.77 19.05
C VAL A 364 -31.07 -27.77 20.57
N GLU A 365 -30.01 -27.43 21.31
CA GLU A 365 -30.03 -27.29 22.77
C GLU A 365 -31.07 -26.25 23.22
N ALA A 366 -31.11 -25.10 22.55
CA ALA A 366 -32.09 -24.05 22.83
C ALA A 366 -33.52 -24.54 22.61
N HIS A 367 -33.82 -25.21 21.49
CA HIS A 367 -35.16 -25.72 21.19
C HIS A 367 -35.61 -26.82 22.16
N ILE A 368 -34.72 -27.72 22.57
CA ILE A 368 -35.03 -28.73 23.59
C ILE A 368 -35.38 -28.05 24.92
N SER A 369 -34.62 -27.03 25.30
CA SER A 369 -34.85 -26.27 26.54
C SER A 369 -36.17 -25.51 26.49
N GLU A 370 -36.46 -24.83 25.38
CA GLU A 370 -37.73 -24.12 25.14
C GLU A 370 -38.93 -25.06 25.23
N LEU A 371 -38.87 -26.21 24.55
CA LEU A 371 -39.95 -27.21 24.55
C LEU A 371 -40.14 -27.85 25.93
N SER A 372 -39.04 -28.15 26.63
CA SER A 372 -39.10 -28.67 28.00
C SER A 372 -39.79 -27.68 28.94
N ASN A 373 -39.40 -26.40 28.90
CA ASN A 373 -40.03 -25.35 29.71
C ASN A 373 -41.52 -25.18 29.39
N ALA A 374 -41.89 -25.26 28.11
CA ALA A 374 -43.29 -25.21 27.70
C ALA A 374 -44.10 -26.40 28.24
N ALA A 375 -43.54 -27.62 28.18
CA ALA A 375 -44.16 -28.81 28.74
C ALA A 375 -44.40 -28.69 30.25
N TYR A 376 -43.39 -28.23 31.02
CA TYR A 376 -43.54 -27.95 32.45
C TYR A 376 -44.62 -26.91 32.75
N THR A 377 -44.77 -25.90 31.89
CA THR A 377 -45.81 -24.87 32.04
C THR A 377 -47.21 -25.40 31.75
N LEU A 378 -47.35 -26.32 30.80
CA LEU A 378 -48.66 -26.82 30.35
C LEU A 378 -49.18 -27.99 31.18
N ALA A 379 -48.29 -28.79 31.78
CA ALA A 379 -48.62 -30.02 32.49
C ALA A 379 -49.21 -29.81 33.89
N HIS A 380 -50.36 -29.12 33.99
CA HIS A 380 -51.01 -28.76 35.25
C HIS A 380 -51.51 -29.95 36.09
N ASN A 381 -51.67 -31.12 35.47
CA ASN A 381 -52.23 -32.33 36.08
C ASN A 381 -51.22 -33.49 36.18
N LEU A 382 -49.97 -33.27 35.78
CA LEU A 382 -48.92 -34.27 35.88
C LEU A 382 -47.96 -33.88 37.00
N SER A 383 -47.47 -34.89 37.72
CA SER A 383 -46.33 -34.74 38.62
C SER A 383 -45.06 -34.43 37.82
N SER A 384 -44.05 -33.86 38.49
CA SER A 384 -42.74 -33.61 37.88
C SER A 384 -42.14 -34.89 37.27
N ASP A 385 -42.29 -36.03 37.94
CA ASP A 385 -41.78 -37.33 37.46
C ASP A 385 -42.47 -37.79 36.17
N GLU A 386 -43.78 -37.52 36.01
CA GLU A 386 -44.52 -37.84 34.78
C GLU A 386 -44.12 -36.92 33.62
N VAL A 387 -43.85 -35.64 33.89
CA VAL A 387 -43.35 -34.70 32.88
C VAL A 387 -41.92 -35.07 32.46
N GLU A 388 -41.04 -35.41 33.41
CA GLU A 388 -39.70 -35.92 33.10
C GLU A 388 -39.75 -37.22 32.30
N GLY A 389 -40.66 -38.14 32.65
CA GLY A 389 -40.90 -39.37 31.89
C GLY A 389 -41.26 -39.09 30.43
N LEU A 390 -42.15 -38.12 30.18
CA LEU A 390 -42.55 -37.71 28.82
C LEU A 390 -41.42 -37.00 28.06
N LEU A 391 -40.62 -36.19 28.75
CA LEU A 391 -39.51 -35.44 28.15
C LEU A 391 -38.23 -36.27 28.00
N SER A 392 -38.17 -37.47 28.57
CA SER A 392 -36.97 -38.32 28.56
C SER A 392 -36.46 -38.66 27.14
N GLU A 393 -37.36 -38.73 26.16
CA GLU A 393 -37.02 -38.93 24.73
C GLU A 393 -36.56 -37.64 24.04
N LEU A 394 -36.83 -36.47 24.62
CA LEU A 394 -36.43 -35.15 24.13
C LEU A 394 -35.13 -34.71 24.85
N SER A 395 -34.02 -35.29 24.45
CA SER A 395 -32.70 -34.94 24.98
C SER A 395 -31.69 -34.68 23.87
N MET A 396 -30.57 -34.04 24.20
CA MET A 396 -29.48 -33.86 23.24
C MET A 396 -28.96 -35.19 22.71
N SER A 397 -28.94 -36.24 23.54
CA SER A 397 -28.45 -37.57 23.15
C SER A 397 -29.30 -38.24 22.08
N THR A 398 -30.58 -37.88 21.96
CA THR A 398 -31.49 -38.40 20.93
C THR A 398 -31.63 -37.45 19.74
N ALA A 399 -31.56 -36.14 19.97
CA ALA A 399 -31.75 -35.12 18.94
C ALA A 399 -30.48 -34.78 18.15
N TRP A 400 -29.30 -35.08 18.70
CA TRP A 400 -28.02 -34.77 18.08
C TRP A 400 -27.18 -36.03 17.84
N ASN A 401 -26.56 -36.11 16.66
CA ASN A 401 -25.73 -37.24 16.29
C ASN A 401 -24.24 -36.91 16.48
N ASP A 402 -23.72 -37.15 17.69
CA ASP A 402 -22.31 -36.91 18.03
C ASP A 402 -21.34 -37.67 17.11
N GLY A 403 -21.73 -38.86 16.61
CA GLY A 403 -20.93 -39.63 15.67
C GLY A 403 -20.77 -38.93 14.30
N LYS A 404 -21.85 -38.30 13.81
CA LYS A 404 -21.82 -37.48 12.59
C LYS A 404 -21.08 -36.17 12.80
N GLU A 405 -21.21 -35.54 13.96
CA GLU A 405 -20.42 -34.36 14.33
C GLU A 405 -18.92 -34.71 14.30
N ALA A 406 -18.49 -35.74 15.02
CA ALA A 406 -17.11 -36.18 15.08
C ALA A 406 -16.55 -36.52 13.68
N THR A 407 -17.32 -37.23 12.86
CA THR A 407 -16.91 -37.57 11.48
C THR A 407 -16.79 -36.32 10.60
N THR A 408 -17.68 -35.34 10.77
CA THR A 408 -17.65 -34.08 10.01
C THR A 408 -16.43 -33.25 10.40
N LEU A 409 -16.15 -33.11 11.69
CA LEU A 409 -14.96 -32.44 12.21
C LEU A 409 -13.66 -33.11 11.74
N ALA A 410 -13.60 -34.45 11.80
CA ALA A 410 -12.46 -35.21 11.29
C ALA A 410 -12.25 -35.02 9.78
N SER A 411 -13.33 -34.96 8.99
CA SER A 411 -13.25 -34.71 7.56
C SER A 411 -12.74 -33.30 7.24
N ALA A 412 -13.21 -32.27 7.96
CA ALA A 412 -12.73 -30.91 7.80
C ALA A 412 -11.24 -30.78 8.18
N ASN A 413 -10.82 -31.43 9.27
CA ASN A 413 -9.42 -31.46 9.68
C ASN A 413 -8.52 -32.21 8.70
N SER A 414 -9.01 -33.33 8.13
CA SER A 414 -8.32 -34.09 7.08
C SER A 414 -8.11 -33.26 5.82
N TYR A 415 -9.13 -32.50 5.40
CA TYR A 415 -9.02 -31.54 4.31
C TYR A 415 -7.95 -30.49 4.59
N MET A 416 -7.99 -29.85 5.77
CA MET A 416 -7.00 -28.85 6.16
C MET A 416 -5.58 -29.42 6.17
N THR A 417 -5.40 -30.61 6.74
CA THR A 417 -4.09 -31.31 6.81
C THR A 417 -3.57 -31.63 5.41
N THR A 418 -4.44 -32.12 4.52
CA THR A 418 -4.09 -32.41 3.13
C THR A 418 -3.63 -31.15 2.39
N MET A 419 -4.40 -30.06 2.49
CA MET A 419 -4.05 -28.79 1.86
C MET A 419 -2.76 -28.18 2.43
N THR A 420 -2.52 -28.31 3.73
CA THR A 420 -1.26 -27.92 4.37
C THR A 420 -0.08 -28.73 3.82
N GLY A 421 -0.26 -30.03 3.60
CA GLY A 421 0.72 -30.89 2.95
C GLY A 421 1.02 -30.47 1.51
N ILE A 422 -0.02 -30.13 0.73
CA ILE A 422 0.14 -29.59 -0.63
C ILE A 422 0.90 -28.27 -0.61
N ALA A 423 0.54 -27.33 0.28
CA ALA A 423 1.25 -26.07 0.43
C ALA A 423 2.73 -26.27 0.80
N GLY A 424 3.03 -27.22 1.69
CA GLY A 424 4.40 -27.62 2.00
C GLY A 424 5.18 -28.15 0.79
N ASN A 425 4.54 -28.94 -0.06
CA ASN A 425 5.15 -29.43 -1.31
C ASN A 425 5.36 -28.32 -2.34
N LEU A 426 4.43 -27.36 -2.45
CA LEU A 426 4.57 -26.18 -3.30
C LEU A 426 5.75 -25.30 -2.84
N ASN A 427 5.91 -25.10 -1.52
CA ASN A 427 7.06 -24.38 -0.98
C ASN A 427 8.39 -25.06 -1.33
N LYS A 428 8.48 -26.40 -1.22
CA LYS A 428 9.66 -27.16 -1.67
C LYS A 428 9.90 -27.02 -3.17
N ALA A 429 8.84 -26.94 -3.98
CA ALA A 429 8.96 -26.70 -5.41
C ALA A 429 9.50 -25.29 -5.70
N ALA A 430 9.07 -24.28 -4.94
CA ALA A 430 9.62 -22.93 -5.02
C ALA A 430 11.12 -22.91 -4.66
N ASP A 431 11.53 -23.60 -3.60
CA ASP A 431 12.95 -23.73 -3.24
C ASP A 431 13.77 -24.34 -4.40
N ARG A 432 13.24 -25.39 -5.04
CA ARG A 432 13.89 -26.04 -6.19
C ARG A 432 13.99 -25.13 -7.43
N ILE A 433 13.03 -24.23 -7.66
CA ILE A 433 13.10 -23.25 -8.75
C ILE A 433 14.34 -22.37 -8.57
N VAL A 434 14.59 -21.91 -7.34
CA VAL A 434 15.77 -21.09 -7.00
C VAL A 434 17.06 -21.90 -7.11
N GLU A 435 17.08 -23.15 -6.63
CA GLU A 435 18.27 -24.00 -6.70
C GLU A 435 18.69 -24.31 -8.13
N ILE A 436 17.75 -24.69 -9.00
CA ILE A 436 18.03 -25.01 -10.41
C ILE A 436 18.59 -23.78 -11.14
N ASP A 437 18.05 -22.60 -10.86
CA ASP A 437 18.52 -21.35 -11.43
C ASP A 437 19.98 -21.05 -11.03
N GLN A 438 20.29 -21.15 -9.74
CA GLN A 438 21.66 -20.96 -9.24
C GLN A 438 22.65 -21.95 -9.86
N GLN A 439 22.26 -23.21 -10.03
CA GLN A 439 23.10 -24.22 -10.71
C GLN A 439 23.31 -23.88 -12.19
N GLY A 440 22.26 -23.42 -12.88
CA GLY A 440 22.33 -22.97 -14.26
C GLY A 440 23.30 -21.80 -14.43
N ALA A 441 23.19 -20.77 -13.58
CA ALA A 441 24.09 -19.61 -13.61
C ALA A 441 25.57 -20.01 -13.46
N GLN A 442 25.88 -20.94 -12.56
CA GLN A 442 27.25 -21.42 -12.34
C GLN A 442 27.86 -22.16 -13.55
N ILE A 443 27.03 -22.74 -14.42
CA ILE A 443 27.50 -23.39 -15.64
C ILE A 443 27.98 -22.33 -16.66
N PHE A 444 27.31 -21.18 -16.72
CA PHE A 444 27.66 -20.08 -17.62
C PHE A 444 28.79 -19.19 -17.12
N GLU A 445 29.06 -19.15 -15.81
CA GLU A 445 30.24 -18.45 -15.25
C GLU A 445 31.57 -19.21 -15.46
N LYS A 446 31.51 -20.50 -15.81
CA LYS A 446 32.69 -21.37 -16.01
C LYS A 446 33.03 -21.63 -17.49
N SER A 447 32.26 -21.05 -18.40
CA SER A 447 32.43 -21.09 -19.86
C SER A 447 32.85 -19.73 -20.38
#